data_AF-A0A091VQF0-F1
#
_entry.id   AF-A0A091VQF0-F1
#
_cell.length_a   1.000
_cell.length_b   1.000
_cell.length_c   1.000
_cell.angle_alpha   90.00
_cell.angle_beta   90.00
_cell.angle_gamma   90.00
#
_symmetry.space_group_name_H-M   'P 1'
#
loop_
_entity.id
_entity.type
_entity.pdbx_description
1 polymer ?
#
loop_
_entity_poly.entity_id
_entity_poly.type
_entity_poly.pdbx_seq_one_letter_code
_entity_poly.pdbx_strand_id
1 'polypeptide(L)' 'NGFKLKVGRFKLDIRKKFFTMRVVRHWNRLPREAVDAPSLEVFKARLDGALSNLV' A
#
# COMPACT_ATOMS: atom_id res chain seq x y z
N ASN A 1 22.61 0.35 -25.69
CA ASN A 1 21.77 -0.23 -24.61
C ASN A 1 21.47 0.68 -23.41
N GLY A 2 22.16 1.81 -23.19
CA GLY A 2 21.91 2.70 -22.04
C GLY A 2 20.58 3.49 -22.06
N PHE A 3 20.01 3.76 -23.24
CA PHE A 3 18.72 4.47 -23.36
C PHE A 3 17.53 3.65 -22.84
N LYS A 4 17.51 2.32 -23.06
CA LYS A 4 16.46 1.42 -22.56
C LYS A 4 16.45 1.34 -21.03
N LEU A 5 17.61 1.41 -20.38
CA LEU A 5 17.73 1.43 -18.91
C LEU A 5 17.19 2.72 -18.29
N LYS A 6 17.45 3.89 -18.91
CA LYS A 6 16.90 5.18 -18.45
C LYS A 6 15.37 5.22 -18.53
N VAL A 7 14.78 4.72 -19.61
CA VAL A 7 13.31 4.63 -19.77
C VAL A 7 12.70 3.64 -18.76
N GLY A 8 13.34 2.48 -18.55
CA GLY A 8 12.91 1.52 -17.53
C GLY A 8 12.92 2.09 -16.11
N ARG A 9 13.96 2.86 -15.77
CA ARG A 9 14.09 3.53 -14.46
C ARG A 9 13.03 4.63 -14.29
N PHE A 10 12.76 5.40 -15.33
CA PHE A 10 11.68 6.40 -15.34
C PHE A 10 10.30 5.76 -15.13
N LYS A 11 10.00 4.67 -15.85
CA LYS A 11 8.76 3.92 -15.67
C LYS A 11 8.63 3.35 -14.25
N LEU A 12 9.74 2.89 -13.67
CA LEU A 12 9.77 2.38 -12.30
C LEU A 12 9.48 3.48 -11.28
N ASP A 13 10.08 4.67 -11.42
CA ASP A 13 9.86 5.79 -10.51
C ASP A 13 8.42 6.30 -10.54
N ILE A 14 7.81 6.37 -11.72
CA ILE A 14 6.37 6.68 -11.85
C ILE A 14 5.53 5.62 -11.13
N ARG A 15 5.82 4.34 -11.34
CA ARG A 15 5.07 3.24 -10.70
C ARG A 15 5.21 3.27 -9.18
N LYS A 16 6.41 3.57 -8.66
CA LYS A 16 6.67 3.74 -7.22
C LYS A 16 5.86 4.90 -6.65
N LYS A 17 5.92 6.10 -7.26
CA LYS A 17 5.15 7.27 -6.82
C LYS A 17 3.64 7.00 -6.83
N PHE A 18 3.14 6.35 -7.89
CA PHE A 18 1.73 6.01 -8.00
C PHE A 18 1.28 4.97 -6.96
N PHE A 19 2.13 3.98 -6.68
CA PHE A 19 1.88 2.99 -5.64
C PHE A 19 1.79 3.64 -4.26
N THR A 20 2.74 4.52 -3.92
CA THR A 20 2.69 5.28 -2.66
C THR A 20 1.42 6.12 -2.55
N MET A 21 1.02 6.84 -3.61
CA MET A 21 -0.22 7.62 -3.60
C MET A 21 -1.46 6.74 -3.43
N ARG A 22 -1.51 5.56 -4.07
CA ARG A 22 -2.61 4.61 -3.86
C ARG A 22 -2.65 4.12 -2.42
N VAL A 23 -1.52 3.69 -1.87
CA VAL A 23 -1.43 3.19 -0.49
C VAL A 23 -1.89 4.27 0.50
N VAL A 24 -1.38 5.51 0.38
CA VAL A 24 -1.79 6.63 1.25
C VAL A 24 -3.29 6.90 1.16
N ARG A 25 -3.88 6.88 -0.05
CA ARG A 25 -5.33 7.06 -0.23
C ARG A 25 -6.15 5.96 0.45
N HIS A 26 -5.66 4.72 0.42
CA HIS A 26 -6.35 3.58 1.02
C HIS A 26 -6.13 3.52 2.53
N TRP A 27 -5.01 4.08 3.03
CA TRP A 27 -4.73 4.16 4.46
C TRP A 27 -5.78 4.97 5.22
N ASN A 28 -6.28 6.06 4.63
CA ASN A 28 -7.38 6.87 5.21
C ASN A 28 -8.73 6.13 5.24
N ARG A 29 -8.86 4.99 4.56
CA ARG A 29 -10.06 4.15 4.55
C ARG A 29 -9.98 2.99 5.54
N LEU A 30 -8.81 2.74 6.14
CA LEU A 30 -8.66 1.70 7.14
C LEU A 30 -9.20 2.17 8.50
N PRO A 31 -9.88 1.29 9.26
CA PRO A 31 -10.30 1.61 10.61
C PRO A 31 -9.09 1.93 11.48
N ARG A 32 -9.22 2.93 12.35
CA ARG A 32 -8.13 3.39 13.21
C ARG A 32 -7.66 2.29 14.16
N GLU A 33 -8.56 1.41 14.57
CA GLU A 33 -8.31 0.22 15.37
C GLU A 33 -7.42 -0.79 14.63
N ALA A 34 -7.57 -0.89 13.31
CA ALA A 34 -6.69 -1.72 12.49
C ALA A 34 -5.30 -1.10 12.38
N VAL A 35 -5.20 0.24 12.30
CA VAL A 35 -3.94 0.98 12.16
C VAL A 35 -3.13 1.04 13.46
N ASP A 36 -3.77 1.23 14.61
CA ASP A 36 -3.14 1.33 15.95
C ASP A 36 -2.86 -0.05 16.57
N ALA A 37 -2.43 -1.02 15.75
CA ALA A 37 -2.07 -2.35 16.23
C ALA A 37 -0.65 -2.38 16.82
N PRO A 38 -0.45 -2.99 18.02
CA PRO A 38 0.85 -3.03 18.69
C PRO A 38 1.87 -3.97 18.03
N SER A 39 1.42 -4.86 17.13
CA SER A 39 2.28 -5.78 16.38
C SER A 39 1.73 -6.06 14.99
N LEU A 40 2.61 -6.52 14.09
CA LEU A 40 2.24 -6.80 12.70
C LEU A 40 1.25 -7.98 12.57
N GLU A 41 1.36 -8.97 13.44
CA GLU A 41 0.42 -10.10 13.54
C GLU A 41 -0.99 -9.61 13.86
N VAL A 42 -1.11 -8.74 14.88
CA VAL A 42 -2.39 -8.14 15.28
C VAL A 42 -2.93 -7.21 14.20
N PHE A 43 -2.05 -6.45 13.55
CA PHE A 43 -2.42 -5.61 12.40
C PHE A 43 -3.06 -6.45 11.30
N LYS A 44 -2.40 -7.53 10.86
CA LYS A 44 -2.91 -8.43 9.81
C LYS A 44 -4.27 -9.04 10.17
N ALA A 45 -4.42 -9.55 11.39
CA ALA A 45 -5.68 -10.14 11.85
C ALA A 45 -6.84 -9.13 11.85
N ARG A 46 -6.59 -7.89 12.30
CA ARG A 46 -7.60 -6.81 12.30
C ARG A 46 -7.95 -6.36 10.88
N LEU A 47 -6.96 -6.28 10.00
CA LEU A 47 -7.14 -5.87 8.60
C LEU A 47 -7.93 -6.91 7.81
N ASP A 48 -7.66 -8.20 8.04
CA ASP A 48 -8.39 -9.31 7.43
C ASP A 48 -9.86 -9.32 7.87
N GLY A 49 -10.13 -9.14 9.16
CA GLY A 49 -11.49 -8.95 9.67
C GLY A 49 -12.20 -7.72 9.08
N ALA A 50 -11.50 -6.58 8.97
CA ALA A 50 -12.08 -5.34 8.42
C ALA A 50 -12.38 -5.45 6.91
N LEU A 51 -11.54 -6.14 6.14
CA LEU A 51 -11.75 -6.36 4.70
C LEU A 51 -12.77 -7.45 4.41
N SER A 52 -12.87 -8.48 5.26
CA SER A 52 -13.86 -9.55 5.12
C SER A 52 -15.30 -9.04 5.28
N ASN A 53 -15.51 -7.98 6.06
CA ASN A 53 -16.82 -7.33 6.24
C ASN A 53 -17.26 -6.42 5.07
N LEU A 54 -16.47 -6.31 3.99
CA LEU A 54 -16.77 -5.49 2.80
C LEU A 54 -17.41 -6.32 1.65
N VAL A 55 -17.99 -7.49 1.95
CA VAL A 55 -18.75 -8.33 0.99
C VAL A 55 -20.26 -8.17 1.21
#